data_AF-A0A4V0HWE4-F1
#
_entry.id   AF-A0A4V0HWE4-F1
#
_cell.length_a   1.000
_cell.length_b   1.000
_cell.length_c   1.000
_cell.angle_alpha   90.00
_cell.angle_beta   90.00
_cell.angle_gamma   90.00
#
_symmetry.space_group_name_H-M   'P 1'
#
loop_
_entity.id
_entity.type
_entity.pdbx_description
1 polymer ?
#
loop_
_entity_poly.entity_id
_entity_poly.type
_entity_poly.pdbx_seq_one_letter_code
_entity_poly.pdbx_strand_id
1 'polypeptide(L)'
;MTAGANRLLRVLVDGETGVRGFRPADPDAVRDRLGRTGYTSCLAVAVRSSDRDLGLLVVAAPEGAALRPAHHQIAEEVARQVAIGIEQAALRDRIQRHAAELEDRVRERTRDLQAALNSVQQLQGLLPICAWCKKVRDDQDYWHDVEHHVAAHTGARFSRGICPSCFKIQANGDG
;
A
#
# COMPACT_ATOMS: atom_id res chain seq x y z
N MET A 1 36.39 33.48 17.22
CA MET A 1 36.07 32.03 17.07
C MET A 1 35.19 31.84 15.83
N THR A 2 35.77 32.09 14.66
CA THR A 2 35.13 32.08 13.34
C THR A 2 35.54 30.81 12.60
N ALA A 3 34.77 29.74 12.75
CA ALA A 3 34.95 28.49 12.02
C ALA A 3 33.63 28.13 11.35
N GLY A 4 33.53 28.31 10.03
CA GLY A 4 32.32 27.93 9.30
C GLY A 4 32.26 28.32 7.82
N ALA A 5 33.15 29.20 7.33
CA ALA A 5 32.99 29.79 6.00
C ALA A 5 33.75 29.11 4.84
N ASN A 6 34.30 27.90 5.01
CA ASN A 6 35.15 27.31 3.95
C ASN A 6 34.91 25.81 3.73
N ARG A 7 33.68 25.44 3.35
CA ARG A 7 33.38 24.13 2.74
C ARG A 7 32.90 24.33 1.31
N LEU A 8 33.88 24.38 0.41
CA LEU A 8 33.77 24.27 -1.05
C LEU A 8 32.80 23.15 -1.48
N LEU A 9 31.73 23.50 -2.19
CA LEU A 9 30.95 22.57 -3.04
C LEU A 9 30.35 23.41 -4.20
N ARG A 10 30.76 23.31 -5.49
CA ARG A 10 30.83 22.22 -6.48
C ARG A 10 29.46 21.76 -7.01
N VAL A 11 29.08 22.23 -8.21
CA VAL A 11 28.51 21.47 -9.36
C VAL A 11 28.24 22.46 -10.51
N LEU A 12 28.62 22.12 -11.75
CA LEU A 12 27.81 22.41 -12.93
C LEU A 12 27.74 21.22 -13.86
N VAL A 13 26.59 21.08 -14.50
CA VAL A 13 26.25 20.09 -15.52
C VAL A 13 26.43 20.80 -16.87
N ASP A 14 27.12 20.16 -17.82
CA ASP A 14 27.06 20.56 -19.23
C ASP A 14 25.60 20.44 -19.67
N GLY A 15 25.12 21.33 -20.56
CA GLY A 15 23.70 21.56 -20.89
C GLY A 15 22.83 20.39 -21.39
N GLU A 16 23.17 19.15 -21.09
CA GLU A 16 22.35 17.96 -21.20
C GLU A 16 21.96 17.49 -19.78
N THR A 17 20.67 17.26 -19.57
CA THR A 17 20.08 16.71 -18.34
C THR A 17 20.62 15.32 -18.02
N GLY A 18 21.79 15.25 -17.37
CA GLY A 18 22.43 14.00 -16.98
C GLY A 18 23.12 14.08 -15.61
N VAL A 19 22.67 13.25 -14.66
CA VAL A 19 23.33 13.08 -13.36
C VAL A 19 24.51 12.13 -13.55
N ARG A 20 25.76 12.64 -13.47
CA ARG A 20 26.97 11.82 -13.33
C ARG A 20 27.71 12.17 -12.04
N GLY A 21 28.25 11.15 -11.37
CA GLY A 21 28.98 11.29 -10.11
C GLY A 21 30.11 12.32 -10.20
N PHE A 22 30.14 13.26 -9.25
CA PHE A 22 31.02 14.41 -9.28
C PHE A 22 32.24 14.20 -8.36
N ARG A 23 33.45 14.21 -8.96
CA ARG A 23 34.74 14.13 -8.27
C ARG A 23 35.28 15.54 -7.97
N PRO A 24 36.21 15.73 -7.01
CA PRO A 24 36.75 17.05 -6.75
C PRO A 24 37.58 17.66 -7.92
N ALA A 25 36.96 18.33 -8.91
CA ALA A 25 37.58 19.29 -9.85
C ALA A 25 38.12 20.60 -9.21
N ASP A 26 39.33 21.02 -9.54
CA ASP A 26 39.92 22.33 -9.21
C ASP A 26 38.90 23.51 -9.21
N PRO A 27 38.87 24.40 -8.19
CA PRO A 27 38.06 25.63 -8.21
C PRO A 27 38.18 26.46 -9.50
N ASP A 28 39.35 26.49 -10.13
CA ASP A 28 39.56 27.22 -11.37
C ASP A 28 38.91 26.53 -12.57
N ALA A 29 38.84 25.19 -12.56
CA ALA A 29 38.14 24.43 -13.60
C ALA A 29 36.61 24.65 -13.56
N VAL A 30 36.03 24.89 -12.38
CA VAL A 30 34.60 25.23 -12.24
C VAL A 30 34.33 26.63 -12.77
N ARG A 31 35.21 27.59 -12.47
CA ARG A 31 35.10 28.96 -12.98
C ARG A 31 35.22 29.00 -14.51
N ASP A 32 36.18 28.27 -15.07
CA ASP A 32 36.36 28.20 -16.52
C ASP A 32 35.14 27.57 -17.21
N ARG A 33 34.55 26.50 -16.65
CA ARG A 33 33.30 25.91 -17.16
C ARG A 33 32.09 26.83 -17.04
N LEU A 34 31.97 27.57 -15.94
CA LEU A 34 30.94 28.61 -15.78
C LEU A 34 31.09 29.70 -16.84
N GLY A 35 32.30 30.22 -17.01
CA GLY A 35 32.59 31.25 -18.00
C GLY A 35 32.24 30.83 -19.42
N ARG A 36 32.53 29.57 -19.79
CA ARG A 36 32.16 29.00 -21.10
C ARG A 36 30.65 28.91 -21.34
N THR A 37 29.84 28.94 -20.30
CA THR A 37 28.36 28.90 -20.37
C THR A 37 27.72 30.29 -20.22
N GLY A 38 28.53 31.35 -20.15
CA GLY A 38 28.08 32.75 -20.03
C GLY A 38 27.72 33.17 -18.59
N TYR A 39 27.98 32.32 -17.59
CA TYR A 39 27.77 32.61 -16.18
C TYR A 39 29.09 33.00 -15.51
N THR A 40 29.13 34.15 -14.84
CA THR A 40 30.37 34.66 -14.22
C THR A 40 30.33 34.67 -12.70
N SER A 41 29.16 34.51 -12.10
CA SER A 41 29.02 34.39 -10.64
C SER A 41 28.07 33.26 -10.26
N CYS A 42 28.36 32.60 -9.14
CA CYS A 42 27.53 31.53 -8.60
C CYS A 42 27.50 31.58 -7.07
N LEU A 43 26.37 31.19 -6.49
CA LEU A 43 26.23 30.88 -5.06
C LEU A 43 25.68 29.46 -4.95
N ALA A 44 26.04 28.79 -3.87
CA ALA A 44 25.55 27.47 -3.57
C ALA A 44 25.13 27.41 -2.11
N VAL A 45 23.95 26.86 -1.87
CA VAL A 45 23.38 26.68 -0.53
C VAL A 45 22.99 25.23 -0.34
N ALA A 46 23.18 24.72 0.88
CA ALA A 46 22.88 23.33 1.19
C ALA A 46 21.36 23.13 1.32
N VAL A 47 20.82 22.13 0.64
CA VAL A 47 19.45 21.64 0.85
C VAL A 47 19.52 20.63 1.98
N ARG A 48 19.11 21.04 3.18
CA ARG A 48 19.20 20.25 4.41
C ARG A 48 17.86 20.18 5.09
N SER A 49 17.53 18.99 5.58
CA SER A 49 16.56 18.84 6.67
C SER A 49 17.30 18.51 7.96
N SER A 50 16.61 18.63 9.09
CA SER A 50 17.10 18.65 10.49
C SER A 50 18.27 17.70 10.81
N ASP A 51 18.40 16.56 10.13
CA ASP A 51 19.49 15.60 10.32
C ASP A 51 20.00 14.94 9.01
N ARG A 52 19.74 15.55 7.84
CA ARG A 52 20.13 14.97 6.55
C ARG A 52 20.49 16.03 5.51
N ASP A 53 21.66 15.86 4.90
CA ASP A 53 22.07 16.57 3.70
C ASP A 53 21.36 15.94 2.49
N LEU A 54 20.38 16.65 1.94
CA LEU A 54 19.61 16.21 0.78
C LEU A 54 20.30 16.59 -0.54
N GLY A 55 21.06 17.69 -0.55
CA GLY A 55 21.82 18.11 -1.71
C GLY A 55 22.29 19.56 -1.67
N LEU A 56 22.54 20.12 -2.86
CA LEU A 56 23.01 21.50 -3.06
C LEU A 56 22.09 22.19 -4.06
N LEU A 57 21.63 23.40 -3.71
CA LEU A 57 20.97 24.31 -4.63
C LEU A 57 22.02 25.31 -5.12
N VAL A 58 22.22 25.36 -6.43
CA VAL A 58 23.17 26.28 -7.08
C VAL A 58 22.38 27.34 -7.82
N VAL A 59 22.69 28.61 -7.58
CA VAL A 59 22.17 29.75 -8.33
C VAL A 59 23.35 30.40 -9.05
N ALA A 60 23.26 30.51 -10.38
CA ALA A 60 24.27 31.13 -11.23
C ALA A 60 23.68 32.38 -11.90
N ALA A 61 24.52 33.39 -12.10
CA ALA A 61 24.13 34.64 -12.76
C ALA A 61 25.09 34.96 -13.93
N PRO A 62 24.57 35.56 -15.01
CA PRO A 62 25.34 35.86 -16.22
C PRO A 62 26.33 37.01 -16.01
N GLU A 63 27.18 37.21 -17.01
CA GLU A 63 28.18 38.27 -17.05
C GLU A 63 27.60 39.66 -16.74
N GLY A 64 28.24 40.39 -15.82
CA GLY A 64 27.79 41.70 -15.34
C GLY A 64 26.80 41.68 -14.17
N ALA A 65 26.23 40.53 -13.82
CA ALA A 65 25.35 40.38 -12.65
C ALA A 65 26.12 39.83 -11.43
N ALA A 66 26.10 40.60 -10.34
CA ALA A 66 26.73 40.21 -9.07
C ALA A 66 25.71 39.60 -8.09
N LEU A 67 26.04 38.43 -7.55
CA LEU A 67 25.27 37.80 -6.49
C LEU A 67 25.53 38.49 -5.14
N ARG A 68 24.63 39.41 -4.78
CA ARG A 68 24.58 40.10 -3.48
C ARG A 68 24.13 39.18 -2.33
N PRO A 69 24.41 39.55 -1.06
CA PRO A 69 23.95 38.81 0.12
C PRO A 69 22.44 38.57 0.16
N ALA A 70 21.63 39.50 -0.38
CA ALA A 70 20.19 39.31 -0.50
C ALA A 70 19.80 38.06 -1.32
N HIS A 71 20.55 37.74 -2.38
CA HIS A 71 20.30 36.53 -3.18
C HIS A 71 20.67 35.26 -2.42
N HIS A 72 21.70 35.31 -1.56
CA HIS A 72 22.05 34.19 -0.69
C HIS A 72 20.92 33.89 0.30
N GLN A 73 20.38 34.92 0.95
CA GLN A 73 19.25 34.75 1.88
C GLN A 73 18.01 34.16 1.19
N ILE A 74 17.70 34.62 -0.02
CA ILE A 74 16.59 34.05 -0.82
C ILE A 74 16.88 32.58 -1.15
N ALA A 75 18.09 32.27 -1.60
CA ALA A 75 18.47 30.91 -1.94
C ALA A 75 18.40 29.96 -0.73
N GLU A 76 18.84 30.40 0.46
CA GLU A 76 18.71 29.62 1.70
C GLU A 76 17.24 29.33 2.04
N GLU A 77 16.35 30.30 1.88
CA GLU A 77 14.91 30.10 2.13
C GLU A 77 14.32 29.08 1.14
N VAL A 78 14.65 29.23 -0.14
CA VAL A 78 14.22 28.29 -1.18
C VAL A 78 14.77 26.89 -0.90
N ALA A 79 16.04 26.77 -0.52
CA ALA A 79 16.65 25.48 -0.18
C ALA A 79 15.94 24.81 1.00
N ARG A 80 15.50 25.59 2.00
CA ARG A 80 14.70 25.07 3.12
C ARG A 80 13.34 24.55 2.66
N GLN A 81 12.64 25.29 1.82
CA GLN A 81 11.34 24.85 1.28
C GLN A 81 11.48 23.60 0.40
N VAL A 82 12.53 23.54 -0.43
CA VAL A 82 12.84 22.35 -1.23
C VAL A 82 13.12 21.15 -0.34
N ALA A 83 13.87 21.32 0.75
CA ALA A 83 14.13 20.23 1.71
C ALA A 83 12.83 19.65 2.28
N ILE A 84 11.92 20.52 2.72
CA ILE A 84 10.60 20.10 3.23
C ILE A 84 9.82 19.33 2.15
N GLY A 85 9.78 19.86 0.92
CA GLY A 85 9.06 19.21 -0.19
C GLY A 85 9.60 17.81 -0.52
N ILE A 86 10.93 17.63 -0.51
CA ILE A 86 11.56 16.33 -0.73
C ILE A 86 11.15 15.33 0.35
N GLU A 87 11.15 15.74 1.62
CA GLU A 87 10.74 14.87 2.72
C GLU A 87 9.27 14.49 2.67
N GLN A 88 8.40 15.45 2.35
CA GLN A 88 6.98 15.22 2.18
C GLN A 88 6.68 14.22 1.07
N ALA A 89 7.36 14.35 -0.07
CA ALA A 89 7.25 13.38 -1.16
C ALA A 89 7.68 11.97 -0.70
N ALA A 90 8.85 11.87 -0.06
CA ALA A 90 9.36 10.59 0.44
C ALA A 90 8.47 9.96 1.53
N LEU A 91 7.78 10.76 2.34
CA LEU A 91 6.83 10.29 3.34
C LEU A 91 5.54 9.80 2.66
N ARG A 92 5.01 10.57 1.71
CA ARG A 92 3.82 10.21 0.94
C ARG A 92 4.01 8.87 0.22
N ASP A 93 5.15 8.66 -0.42
CA ASP A 93 5.47 7.40 -1.10
C ASP A 93 5.54 6.21 -0.14
N ARG A 94 6.05 6.42 1.08
CA ARG A 94 6.06 5.38 2.13
C ARG A 94 4.65 5.03 2.58
N ILE A 95 3.82 6.03 2.83
CA ILE A 95 2.42 5.83 3.23
C ILE A 95 1.64 5.10 2.12
N GLN A 96 1.80 5.52 0.87
CA GLN A 96 1.10 4.89 -0.27
C GLN A 96 1.49 3.43 -0.45
N ARG A 97 2.78 3.08 -0.32
CA ARG A 97 3.23 1.68 -0.38
C ARG A 97 2.64 0.84 0.74
N HIS A 98 2.70 1.32 1.98
CA HIS A 98 2.13 0.58 3.11
C HIS A 98 0.60 0.45 3.01
N ALA A 99 -0.09 1.46 2.50
CA ALA A 99 -1.53 1.36 2.26
C ALA A 99 -1.85 0.26 1.24
N ALA A 100 -1.13 0.21 0.12
CA ALA A 100 -1.29 -0.83 -0.89
C ALA A 100 -1.01 -2.23 -0.32
N GLU A 101 0.09 -2.39 0.44
CA GLU A 101 0.43 -3.65 1.11
C GLU A 101 -0.67 -4.11 2.08
N LEU A 102 -1.23 -3.19 2.88
CA LEU A 102 -2.30 -3.51 3.82
C LEU A 102 -3.60 -3.87 3.10
N GLU A 103 -3.96 -3.15 2.03
CA GLU A 103 -5.12 -3.48 1.22
C GLU A 103 -5.02 -4.89 0.62
N ASP A 104 -3.85 -5.27 0.10
CA ASP A 104 -3.64 -6.60 -0.46
C ASP A 104 -3.74 -7.69 0.62
N ARG A 105 -3.16 -7.47 1.80
CA ARG A 105 -3.29 -8.39 2.94
C ARG A 105 -4.73 -8.53 3.41
N VAL A 106 -5.50 -7.43 3.45
CA VAL A 106 -6.93 -7.47 3.81
C VAL A 106 -7.71 -8.26 2.76
N ARG A 107 -7.47 -8.02 1.46
CA ARG A 107 -8.10 -8.78 0.37
C ARG A 107 -7.81 -10.28 0.46
N GLU A 108 -6.56 -10.65 0.67
CA GLU A 108 -6.14 -12.06 0.84
C GLU A 108 -6.85 -12.69 2.03
N ARG A 109 -6.78 -12.08 3.22
CA ARG A 109 -7.44 -12.61 4.42
C ARG A 109 -8.95 -12.69 4.28
N THR A 110 -9.56 -11.75 3.58
CA THR A 110 -11.00 -11.79 3.31
C THR A 110 -11.37 -12.96 2.41
N ARG A 111 -10.56 -13.24 1.37
CA ARG A 111 -10.75 -14.42 0.51
C ARG A 111 -10.57 -15.71 1.30
N ASP A 112 -9.54 -15.82 2.12
CA ASP A 112 -9.27 -17.00 2.94
C ASP A 112 -10.43 -17.26 3.92
N LEU A 113 -10.89 -16.22 4.61
CA LEU A 113 -12.03 -16.30 5.52
C LEU A 113 -13.30 -16.72 4.78
N GLN A 114 -13.56 -16.16 3.60
CA GLN A 114 -14.72 -16.55 2.79
C GLN A 114 -14.63 -18.00 2.33
N ALA A 115 -13.45 -18.46 1.92
CA ALA A 115 -13.23 -19.86 1.52
C ALA A 115 -13.44 -20.82 2.69
N ALA A 116 -12.90 -20.48 3.87
CA ALA A 116 -13.10 -21.24 5.10
C ALA A 116 -14.58 -21.30 5.51
N LEU A 117 -15.29 -20.17 5.45
CA LEU A 117 -16.73 -20.11 5.73
C LEU A 117 -17.52 -20.99 4.76
N ASN A 118 -17.22 -20.93 3.46
CA ASN A 118 -17.89 -21.78 2.47
C ASN A 118 -17.62 -23.27 2.73
N SER A 119 -16.40 -23.64 3.14
CA SER A 119 -16.07 -25.03 3.49
C SER A 119 -16.85 -25.50 4.72
N VAL A 120 -16.95 -24.68 5.77
CA VAL A 120 -17.76 -24.99 6.95
C VAL A 120 -19.23 -25.15 6.58
N GLN A 121 -19.78 -24.26 5.74
CA GLN A 121 -21.17 -24.35 5.29
C GLN A 121 -21.44 -25.63 4.47
N GLN A 122 -20.51 -26.04 3.61
CA GLN A 122 -20.63 -27.31 2.88
C GLN A 122 -20.62 -28.53 3.81
N LEU A 123 -19.74 -28.51 4.83
CA LEU A 123 -19.67 -29.59 5.82
C LEU A 123 -20.91 -29.62 6.72
N GLN A 124 -21.47 -28.47 7.09
CA GLN A 124 -22.72 -28.36 7.85
C GLN A 124 -23.94 -28.86 7.07
N GLY A 125 -23.87 -28.94 5.74
CA GLY A 125 -24.92 -29.53 4.90
C GLY A 125 -24.93 -31.06 4.87
N LEU A 126 -23.92 -31.72 5.42
CA LEU A 126 -23.84 -33.18 5.46
C LEU A 126 -24.61 -33.72 6.68
N LEU A 127 -25.75 -34.37 6.41
CA LEU A 127 -26.52 -35.05 7.45
C LEU A 127 -25.92 -36.45 7.71
N PRO A 128 -25.40 -36.73 8.91
CA PRO A 128 -24.97 -38.09 9.26
C PRO A 128 -26.21 -38.98 9.40
N ILE A 129 -26.53 -39.73 8.35
CA ILE A 129 -27.70 -40.62 8.31
C ILE A 129 -27.30 -42.08 8.52
N CYS A 130 -28.16 -42.85 9.18
CA CYS A 130 -27.97 -44.29 9.32
C CYS A 130 -28.18 -44.96 7.96
N ALA A 131 -27.21 -45.76 7.51
CA ALA A 131 -27.29 -46.44 6.20
C ALA A 131 -28.50 -47.39 6.10
N TRP A 132 -28.89 -48.00 7.23
CA TRP A 132 -29.99 -48.96 7.33
C TRP A 132 -31.36 -48.31 7.48
N CYS A 133 -31.56 -47.46 8.50
CA CYS A 133 -32.89 -46.92 8.83
C CYS A 133 -33.11 -45.44 8.45
N LYS A 134 -32.11 -44.76 7.88
CA LYS A 134 -32.16 -43.36 7.39
C LYS A 134 -32.45 -42.26 8.43
N LYS A 135 -32.46 -42.59 9.73
CA LYS A 135 -32.47 -41.59 10.81
C LYS A 135 -31.22 -40.71 10.76
N VAL A 136 -31.34 -39.45 11.20
CA VAL A 136 -30.26 -38.46 11.28
C VAL A 136 -29.68 -38.45 12.69
N ARG A 137 -28.36 -38.43 12.81
CA ARG A 137 -27.67 -38.31 14.10
C ARG A 137 -27.45 -36.85 14.48
N ASP A 138 -27.64 -36.51 15.74
CA ASP A 138 -27.30 -35.18 16.29
C ASP A 138 -25.92 -35.15 16.96
N ASP A 139 -25.54 -33.97 17.47
CA ASP A 139 -24.25 -33.73 18.13
C ASP A 139 -24.12 -34.41 19.51
N GLN A 140 -25.24 -34.90 20.07
CA GLN A 140 -25.29 -35.64 21.34
C GLN A 140 -25.32 -37.16 21.13
N ASP A 141 -25.10 -37.62 19.89
CA ASP A 141 -25.09 -39.02 19.47
C ASP A 141 -26.48 -39.70 19.54
N TYR A 142 -27.57 -38.92 19.55
CA TYR A 142 -28.94 -39.42 19.45
C TYR A 142 -29.42 -39.46 17.99
N TRP A 143 -30.34 -40.39 17.70
CA TRP A 143 -30.90 -40.61 16.36
C TRP A 143 -32.35 -40.15 16.26
N HIS A 144 -32.60 -39.20 15.38
CA HIS A 144 -33.92 -38.62 15.14
C HIS A 144 -34.42 -38.88 13.73
N ASP A 145 -35.73 -38.71 13.51
CA ASP A 145 -36.28 -38.70 12.16
C ASP A 145 -35.87 -37.44 11.40
N VAL A 146 -35.81 -37.53 10.07
CA VAL A 146 -35.35 -36.43 9.20
C VAL A 146 -36.22 -35.19 9.40
N GLU A 147 -37.53 -35.35 9.57
CA GLU A 147 -38.46 -34.25 9.79
C GLU A 147 -38.14 -33.47 11.07
N HIS A 148 -37.76 -34.18 12.14
CA HIS A 148 -37.36 -33.55 13.40
C HIS A 148 -36.11 -32.69 13.18
N HIS A 149 -35.09 -33.25 12.53
CA HIS A 149 -33.84 -32.54 12.25
C HIS A 149 -34.08 -31.30 11.38
N VAL A 150 -34.83 -31.42 10.29
CA VAL A 150 -35.10 -30.30 9.37
C VAL A 150 -35.94 -29.21 10.05
N ALA A 151 -36.97 -29.58 10.82
CA ALA A 151 -37.80 -28.62 11.53
C ALA A 151 -36.98 -27.81 12.56
N ALA A 152 -36.09 -28.47 13.31
CA ALA A 152 -35.25 -27.81 14.31
C ALA A 152 -34.23 -26.82 13.71
N HIS A 153 -33.68 -27.12 12.53
CA HIS A 153 -32.59 -26.33 11.94
C HIS A 153 -33.04 -25.29 10.91
N THR A 154 -34.27 -25.37 10.39
CA THR A 154 -34.78 -24.45 9.35
C THR A 154 -36.04 -23.70 9.75
N GLY A 155 -36.70 -24.11 10.84
CA GLY A 155 -38.02 -23.62 11.21
C GLY A 155 -39.15 -24.11 10.30
N ALA A 156 -38.88 -25.04 9.37
CA ALA A 156 -39.88 -25.62 8.50
C ALA A 156 -41.00 -26.31 9.30
N ARG A 157 -42.25 -26.11 8.86
CA ARG A 157 -43.42 -26.78 9.41
C ARG A 157 -43.91 -27.86 8.44
N PHE A 158 -43.97 -29.10 8.92
CA PHE A 158 -44.44 -30.23 8.13
C PHE A 158 -45.94 -30.46 8.36
N SER A 159 -46.70 -30.55 7.28
CA SER A 159 -48.07 -31.05 7.30
C SER A 159 -48.08 -32.53 6.92
N ARG A 160 -49.02 -33.28 7.48
CA ARG A 160 -49.26 -34.66 7.09
C ARG A 160 -50.28 -34.66 5.95
N GLY A 161 -49.83 -35.00 4.76
CA GLY A 161 -50.67 -35.24 3.58
C GLY A 161 -50.37 -36.61 3.01
N ILE A 162 -51.36 -37.23 2.38
CA ILE A 162 -51.18 -38.47 1.63
C ILE A 162 -51.12 -38.11 0.15
N CYS A 163 -50.10 -38.58 -0.57
CA CYS A 163 -50.04 -38.32 -2.00
C CYS A 163 -51.06 -39.20 -2.76
N PRO A 164 -51.46 -38.81 -3.98
CA PRO A 164 -52.48 -39.55 -4.73
C PRO A 164 -52.12 -41.01 -5.02
N SER A 165 -50.83 -41.38 -5.09
CA SER A 165 -50.41 -42.77 -5.27
C SER A 165 -50.60 -43.58 -4.00
N CYS A 166 -50.21 -43.07 -2.83
CA CYS A 166 -50.42 -43.74 -1.55
C CYS A 166 -51.90 -43.87 -1.20
N PHE A 167 -52.73 -42.89 -1.55
CA PHE A 167 -54.18 -42.98 -1.34
C PHE A 167 -54.79 -44.17 -2.09
N LYS A 168 -54.35 -44.42 -3.33
CA LYS A 168 -54.82 -45.57 -4.13
C LYS A 168 -54.42 -46.92 -3.52
N ILE A 169 -53.25 -47.00 -2.90
CA ILE A 169 -52.77 -48.22 -2.25
C ILE A 169 -53.59 -48.50 -0.99
N GLN A 170 -53.79 -47.50 -0.12
CA GLN A 170 -54.61 -47.68 1.09
C GLN A 170 -56.08 -48.00 0.78
N ALA A 171 -56.64 -47.41 -0.29
CA ALA A 171 -58.01 -47.68 -0.70
C ALA A 171 -58.24 -49.12 -1.20
N ASN A 172 -57.18 -49.82 -1.61
CA ASN A 172 -57.26 -51.15 -2.19
C ASN A 172 -56.94 -52.30 -1.21
N GLY A 173 -56.66 -52.01 0.07
CA GLY A 173 -56.71 -53.02 1.13
C GLY A 173 -55.58 -54.04 1.19
N ASP A 174 -54.41 -53.76 0.62
CA ASP A 174 -53.23 -54.64 0.75
C ASP A 174 -52.20 -54.01 1.69
N GLY A 175 -52.16 -54.52 2.93
CA GLY A 175 -51.16 -54.24 3.96
C GLY A 175 -50.59 -55.53 4.52
#